data_AF-A0A075X427-F1
#
_entry.id   AF-A0A075X427-F1
#
_cell.length_a   1.000
_cell.length_b   1.000
_cell.length_c   1.000
_cell.angle_alpha   90.00
_cell.angle_beta   90.00
_cell.angle_gamma   90.00
#
_symmetry.space_group_name_H-M   'P 1'
#
loop_
_entity.id
_entity.type
_entity.pdbx_description
1 polymer ?
#
loop_
_entity_poly.entity_id
_entity_poly.type
_entity_poly.pdbx_seq_one_letter_code
_entity_poly.pdbx_strand_id
1 'polypeptide(L)'
;YIYRLEDVSSFSDMQDIIWAAYRQVFSEHEILKFNRQKHIESQLKNGSLTVRDFIRGLAKSEAFYRLVVSVNNNYRLVDICLKRFLGRSAYNKEEEIAWSIVIATKGFDGFVDALLDSDEYTEAFGDNTVPYQRKRLVDRPHNLVTPRYGEDFQESAGTVTTDWRF
;
A
#
# COMPACT_ATOMS: atom_id res chain seq x y z
N TYR A 1 17.46 -0.41 -1.78
CA TYR A 1 17.52 0.02 -3.18
C TYR A 1 16.31 0.89 -3.42
N ILE A 2 16.49 2.05 -4.06
CA ILE A 2 15.40 2.97 -4.39
C ILE A 2 15.05 2.72 -5.86
N TYR A 3 13.78 2.49 -6.15
CA TYR A 3 13.30 2.24 -7.49
C TYR A 3 12.75 3.54 -8.07
N ARG A 4 13.46 4.12 -9.03
CA ARG A 4 13.06 5.35 -9.73
C ARG A 4 12.92 5.06 -11.21
N LEU A 5 11.91 5.66 -11.83
CA LEU A 5 11.68 5.54 -13.27
C LEU A 5 12.83 6.14 -14.10
N GLU A 6 13.55 7.11 -13.54
CA GLU A 6 14.72 7.76 -14.15
C GLU A 6 15.93 6.83 -14.29
N ASP A 7 16.04 5.82 -13.43
CA ASP A 7 17.15 4.86 -13.41
C ASP A 7 16.91 3.68 -14.37
N VAL A 8 15.78 3.68 -15.10
CA VAL A 8 15.39 2.58 -16.00
C VAL A 8 16.20 2.66 -17.29
N SER A 9 17.08 1.68 -17.48
CA SER A 9 17.89 1.52 -18.69
C SER A 9 17.44 0.34 -19.55
N SER A 10 16.73 -0.62 -18.94
CA SER A 10 16.34 -1.87 -19.58
C SER A 10 14.89 -2.25 -19.27
N PHE A 11 14.36 -3.19 -20.07
CA PHE A 11 13.05 -3.79 -19.80
C PHE A 11 13.01 -4.57 -18.48
N SER A 12 14.15 -5.11 -18.03
CA SER A 12 14.25 -5.80 -16.74
C SER A 12 14.04 -4.81 -15.59
N ASP A 13 14.67 -3.63 -15.67
CA ASP A 13 14.57 -2.61 -14.62
C ASP A 13 13.12 -2.15 -14.45
N MET A 14 12.38 -1.99 -15.56
CA MET A 14 10.95 -1.68 -15.53
C MET A 14 10.13 -2.78 -14.86
N GLN A 15 10.46 -4.06 -15.08
CA GLN A 15 9.80 -5.16 -14.37
C GLN A 15 10.09 -5.13 -12.87
N ASP A 16 11.32 -4.76 -12.50
CA ASP A 16 11.72 -4.65 -11.10
C ASP A 16 10.98 -3.51 -10.39
N ILE A 17 10.76 -2.37 -11.06
CA ILE A 17 9.91 -1.27 -10.54
C ILE A 17 8.49 -1.76 -10.32
N ILE A 18 7.90 -2.44 -11.31
CA ILE A 18 6.54 -2.98 -11.18
C ILE A 18 6.48 -3.94 -10.00
N TRP A 19 7.43 -4.87 -9.90
CA TRP A 19 7.50 -5.84 -8.82
C TRP A 19 7.65 -5.17 -7.45
N ALA A 20 8.53 -4.16 -7.34
CA ALA A 20 8.73 -3.38 -6.13
C ALA A 20 7.46 -2.63 -5.71
N ALA A 21 6.73 -2.04 -6.65
CA ALA A 21 5.46 -1.38 -6.39
C ALA A 21 4.38 -2.36 -5.90
N TYR A 22 4.25 -3.54 -6.52
CA TYR A 22 3.36 -4.59 -6.00
C TYR A 22 3.74 -5.02 -4.58
N ARG A 23 5.04 -5.23 -4.32
CA ARG A 23 5.53 -5.63 -3.00
C ARG A 23 5.23 -4.58 -1.94
N GLN A 24 5.37 -3.31 -2.28
CA GLN A 24 5.10 -2.20 -1.38
C GLN A 24 3.59 -2.06 -1.09
N VAL A 25 2.73 -2.20 -2.09
CA VAL A 25 1.28 -1.99 -1.95
C VAL A 25 0.54 -3.22 -1.40
N PHE A 26 0.87 -4.43 -1.83
CA PHE A 26 0.12 -5.65 -1.47
C PHE A 26 0.79 -6.49 -0.36
N SER A 27 2.06 -6.22 -0.06
CA SER A 27 2.96 -7.14 0.67
C SER A 27 3.36 -8.37 -0.16
N GLU A 28 4.47 -9.00 0.22
CA GLU A 28 5.18 -10.00 -0.58
C GLU A 28 4.36 -11.27 -0.92
N HIS A 29 3.45 -11.68 -0.04
CA HIS A 29 2.66 -12.90 -0.20
C HIS A 29 1.47 -12.77 -1.16
N GLU A 30 1.09 -11.55 -1.53
CA GLU A 30 -0.14 -11.28 -2.28
C GLU A 30 0.11 -10.94 -3.76
N ILE A 31 1.37 -11.04 -4.23
CA ILE A 31 1.78 -10.84 -5.63
C ILE A 31 1.49 -12.11 -6.47
N LEU A 32 0.25 -12.57 -6.42
CA LEU A 32 -0.22 -13.73 -7.17
C LEU A 32 -0.62 -13.30 -8.59
N LYS A 33 -0.44 -14.19 -9.58
CA LYS A 33 -0.72 -13.89 -11.00
C LYS A 33 -2.13 -13.35 -11.24
N PHE A 34 -3.11 -13.77 -10.44
CA PHE A 34 -4.51 -13.33 -10.56
C PHE A 34 -4.78 -11.96 -9.93
N ASN A 35 -3.94 -11.48 -9.00
CA ASN A 35 -4.05 -10.15 -8.41
C ASN A 35 -3.38 -9.06 -9.27
N ARG A 36 -2.61 -9.45 -10.31
CA ARG A 36 -1.88 -8.52 -11.16
C ARG A 36 -2.80 -7.76 -12.10
N GLN A 37 -2.65 -6.44 -12.08
CA GLN A 37 -3.39 -5.46 -12.86
C GLN A 37 -2.67 -5.19 -14.19
N LYS A 38 -2.83 -6.08 -15.17
CA LYS A 38 -2.10 -6.04 -16.46
C LYS A 38 -2.30 -4.73 -17.23
N HIS A 39 -3.50 -4.13 -17.15
CA HIS A 39 -3.81 -2.91 -17.88
C HIS A 39 -2.96 -1.72 -17.42
N ILE A 40 -2.89 -1.47 -16.11
CA ILE A 40 -2.07 -0.38 -15.56
C ILE A 40 -0.57 -0.68 -15.64
N GLU A 41 -0.16 -1.95 -15.62
CA GLU A 41 1.24 -2.32 -15.88
C GLU A 41 1.67 -1.93 -17.30
N SER A 42 0.82 -2.19 -18.31
CA SER A 42 1.10 -1.78 -19.68
C SER A 42 1.17 -0.26 -19.83
N GLN A 43 0.33 0.48 -19.10
CA GLN A 43 0.34 1.95 -19.09
C GLN A 43 1.54 2.55 -18.34
N LEU A 44 2.12 1.84 -17.37
CA LEU A 44 3.40 2.25 -16.79
C LEU A 44 4.55 1.97 -17.77
N LYS A 45 4.54 0.80 -18.42
CA LYS A 45 5.59 0.39 -19.37
C LYS A 45 5.69 1.30 -20.59
N ASN A 46 4.59 1.85 -21.06
CA ASN A 46 4.57 2.78 -22.20
C ASN A 46 4.73 4.25 -21.79
N GLY A 47 4.94 4.54 -20.50
CA GLY A 47 5.12 5.90 -19.97
C GLY A 47 3.85 6.76 -19.95
N SER A 48 2.65 6.16 -20.10
CA SER A 48 1.38 6.90 -20.02
C SER A 48 0.95 7.20 -18.58
N LEU A 49 1.50 6.50 -17.59
CA LEU A 49 1.28 6.72 -16.17
C LEU A 49 2.59 7.01 -15.44
N THR A 50 2.52 7.87 -14.42
CA THR A 50 3.60 8.04 -13.45
C THR A 50 3.62 6.88 -12.45
N VAL A 51 4.71 6.76 -11.67
CA VAL A 51 4.78 5.75 -10.59
C VAL A 51 3.74 6.06 -9.52
N ARG A 52 3.51 7.34 -9.19
CA ARG A 52 2.42 7.75 -8.27
C ARG A 52 1.06 7.28 -8.76
N ASP A 53 0.75 7.49 -10.04
CA ASP A 53 -0.53 7.08 -10.60
C ASP A 53 -0.67 5.55 -10.67
N PHE A 54 0.44 4.84 -10.89
CA PHE A 54 0.47 3.39 -10.81
C PHE A 54 0.16 2.90 -9.39
N ILE A 55 0.78 3.50 -8.35
CA ILE A 55 0.47 3.19 -6.95
C ILE A 55 -0.99 3.48 -6.63
N ARG A 56 -1.54 4.60 -7.12
CA ARG A 56 -2.97 4.94 -7.00
C ARG A 56 -3.86 3.86 -7.62
N GLY A 57 -3.54 3.41 -8.83
CA GLY A 57 -4.26 2.34 -9.52
C GLY A 57 -4.21 0.99 -8.79
N LEU A 58 -3.06 0.65 -8.19
CA LEU A 58 -2.93 -0.56 -7.38
C LEU A 58 -3.78 -0.47 -6.10
N ALA A 59 -3.73 0.66 -5.40
CA ALA A 59 -4.48 0.90 -4.18
C ALA A 59 -6.00 0.83 -4.40
N LYS A 60 -6.48 1.34 -5.55
CA LYS A 60 -7.90 1.33 -5.95
C LYS A 60 -8.35 0.07 -6.68
N SER A 61 -7.48 -0.95 -6.78
CA SER A 61 -7.83 -2.19 -7.47
C SER A 61 -8.78 -3.06 -6.64
N GLU A 62 -9.60 -3.87 -7.32
CA GLU A 62 -10.46 -4.85 -6.66
C GLU A 62 -9.66 -5.85 -5.79
N ALA A 63 -8.45 -6.19 -6.25
CA ALA A 63 -7.53 -7.03 -5.48
C ALA A 63 -7.19 -6.38 -4.14
N PHE A 64 -6.86 -5.09 -4.12
CA PHE A 64 -6.51 -4.39 -2.89
C PHE A 64 -7.73 -4.29 -1.97
N TYR A 65 -8.90 -4.02 -2.54
CA TYR A 65 -10.15 -3.97 -1.81
C TYR A 65 -10.44 -5.29 -1.08
N ARG A 66 -10.42 -6.42 -1.78
CA ARG A 66 -10.70 -7.74 -1.20
C ARG A 66 -9.64 -8.21 -0.19
N LEU A 67 -8.39 -7.86 -0.43
CA LEU A 67 -7.28 -8.35 0.39
C LEU A 67 -7.07 -7.51 1.65
N VAL A 68 -7.26 -6.19 1.54
CA VAL A 68 -6.92 -5.23 2.58
C VAL A 68 -8.18 -4.51 3.08
N VAL A 69 -8.97 -3.90 2.21
CA VAL A 69 -10.09 -3.04 2.64
C VAL A 69 -11.21 -3.83 3.33
N SER A 70 -11.66 -4.94 2.75
CA SER A 70 -12.82 -5.69 3.25
C SER A 70 -12.59 -6.44 4.56
N VAL A 71 -11.33 -6.54 5.01
CA VAL A 71 -10.94 -7.35 6.19
C VAL A 71 -10.34 -6.50 7.31
N ASN A 72 -10.41 -5.17 7.20
CA ASN A 72 -9.86 -4.25 8.19
C ASN A 72 -10.84 -3.10 8.50
N ASN A 73 -10.81 -2.62 9.73
CA ASN A 73 -11.54 -1.40 10.12
C ASN A 73 -10.83 -0.12 9.61
N ASN A 74 -11.51 1.02 9.64
CA ASN A 74 -10.97 2.29 9.12
C ASN A 74 -9.66 2.71 9.80
N TYR A 75 -9.53 2.55 11.11
CA TYR A 75 -8.30 2.94 11.84
C TYR A 75 -7.10 2.11 11.38
N ARG A 76 -7.29 0.80 11.25
CA ARG A 76 -6.25 -0.11 10.78
C ARG A 76 -5.93 0.13 9.31
N LEU A 77 -6.93 0.46 8.49
CA LEU A 77 -6.69 0.83 7.09
C LEU A 77 -5.83 2.08 6.96
N VAL A 78 -6.06 3.09 7.78
CA VAL A 78 -5.21 4.28 7.83
C VAL A 78 -3.76 3.87 8.14
N ASP A 79 -3.54 3.11 9.20
CA ASP A 79 -2.19 2.67 9.59
C ASP A 79 -1.48 1.87 8.48
N ILE A 80 -2.19 0.94 7.83
CA ILE A 80 -1.66 0.18 6.69
C ILE A 80 -1.29 1.13 5.54
N CYS A 81 -2.15 2.09 5.20
CA CYS A 81 -1.93 2.98 4.07
C CYS A 81 -0.80 3.99 4.34
N LEU A 82 -0.67 4.52 5.56
CA LEU A 82 0.46 5.36 5.94
C LEU A 82 1.79 4.60 5.79
N LYS A 83 1.84 3.35 6.24
CA LYS A 83 3.05 2.52 6.14
C LYS A 83 3.38 2.12 4.71
N ARG A 84 2.38 1.78 3.89
CA ARG A 84 2.58 1.32 2.51
C ARG A 84 2.78 2.46 1.52
N PHE A 85 2.09 3.59 1.68
CA PHE A 85 2.16 4.70 0.72
C PHE A 85 3.09 5.83 1.18
N LEU A 86 3.12 6.17 2.47
CA LEU A 86 4.04 7.21 2.99
C LEU A 86 5.33 6.64 3.60
N GLY A 87 5.40 5.33 3.82
CA GLY A 87 6.60 4.68 4.36
C GLY A 87 6.87 5.02 5.83
N ARG A 88 5.83 5.39 6.60
CA ARG A 88 5.89 5.71 8.02
C ARG A 88 4.63 5.25 8.77
N SER A 89 4.74 5.12 10.09
CA SER A 89 3.56 4.96 10.96
C SER A 89 2.89 6.32 11.23
N ALA A 90 1.66 6.29 11.76
CA ALA A 90 1.03 7.48 12.30
C ALA A 90 1.86 8.08 13.45
N TYR A 91 1.87 9.41 13.56
CA TYR A 91 2.56 10.13 14.63
C TYR A 91 1.87 9.95 15.98
N ASN A 92 0.54 9.98 15.98
CA ASN A 92 -0.29 9.86 17.17
C ASN A 92 -1.68 9.32 16.80
N LYS A 93 -2.50 9.05 17.83
CA LYS A 93 -3.87 8.55 17.63
C LYS A 93 -4.79 9.58 16.95
N GLU A 94 -4.52 10.86 17.12
CA GLU A 94 -5.30 11.94 16.52
C GLU A 94 -5.17 11.95 14.99
N GLU A 95 -3.97 11.72 14.46
CA GLU A 95 -3.74 11.57 13.02
C GLU A 95 -4.53 10.38 12.45
N GLU A 96 -4.54 9.23 13.15
CA GLU A 96 -5.34 8.08 12.74
C GLU A 96 -6.83 8.41 12.67
N ILE A 97 -7.34 9.11 13.68
CA ILE A 97 -8.75 9.53 13.73
C ILE A 97 -9.05 10.50 12.59
N ALA A 98 -8.21 11.51 12.37
CA ALA A 98 -8.39 12.49 11.31
C ALA A 98 -8.50 11.83 9.92
N TRP A 99 -7.59 10.91 9.60
CA TRP A 99 -7.66 10.18 8.33
C TRP A 99 -8.83 9.20 8.26
N SER A 100 -9.22 8.59 9.38
CA SER A 100 -10.40 7.71 9.42
C SER A 100 -11.70 8.47 9.08
N ILE A 101 -11.78 9.75 9.46
CA ILE A 101 -12.90 10.64 9.09
C ILE A 101 -12.89 10.92 7.59
N VAL A 102 -11.72 11.07 6.98
CA VAL A 102 -11.60 11.22 5.51
C VAL A 102 -12.15 9.98 4.80
N ILE A 103 -11.81 8.77 5.27
CA ILE A 103 -12.37 7.52 4.75
C ILE A 103 -13.90 7.51 4.92
N ALA A 104 -14.41 7.89 6.08
CA ALA A 104 -15.85 7.89 6.35
C ALA A 104 -16.64 8.91 5.50
N THR A 105 -16.01 10.03 5.12
CA THR A 105 -16.67 11.11 4.39
C THR A 105 -16.51 11.02 2.87
N LYS A 106 -15.34 10.59 2.38
CA LYS A 106 -15.01 10.53 0.94
C LYS A 106 -14.89 9.09 0.40
N GLY A 107 -15.06 8.09 1.26
CA GLY A 107 -14.78 6.70 0.91
C GLY A 107 -13.28 6.39 0.86
N PHE A 108 -12.96 5.11 0.65
CA PHE A 108 -11.58 4.65 0.57
C PHE A 108 -10.81 5.27 -0.61
N ASP A 109 -11.46 5.37 -1.79
CA ASP A 109 -10.82 5.93 -2.98
C ASP A 109 -10.42 7.40 -2.81
N GLY A 110 -11.30 8.20 -2.20
CA GLY A 110 -11.02 9.61 -1.91
C GLY A 110 -9.96 9.79 -0.83
N PHE A 111 -9.83 8.84 0.10
CA PHE A 111 -8.72 8.80 1.05
C PHE A 111 -7.39 8.50 0.36
N VAL A 112 -7.33 7.52 -0.55
CA VAL A 112 -6.12 7.22 -1.33
C VAL A 112 -5.68 8.44 -2.13
N ASP A 113 -6.61 9.14 -2.78
CA ASP A 113 -6.29 10.39 -3.50
C ASP A 113 -5.73 11.45 -2.56
N ALA A 114 -6.42 11.72 -1.45
CA ALA A 114 -5.97 12.70 -0.46
C ALA A 114 -4.58 12.40 0.11
N LEU A 115 -4.21 11.12 0.22
CA LEU A 115 -2.91 10.71 0.74
C LEU A 115 -1.80 10.85 -0.32
N LEU A 116 -2.05 10.41 -1.56
CA LEU A 116 -1.06 10.46 -2.63
C LEU A 116 -0.86 11.87 -3.22
N ASP A 117 -1.89 12.72 -3.11
CA ASP A 117 -1.84 14.13 -3.52
C ASP A 117 -1.30 15.04 -2.41
N SER A 118 -0.90 14.48 -1.26
CA SER A 118 -0.33 15.26 -0.17
C SER A 118 1.05 15.81 -0.53
N ASP A 119 1.37 16.99 0.00
CA ASP A 119 2.70 17.59 -0.12
C ASP A 119 3.78 16.65 0.44
N GLU A 120 3.46 15.92 1.52
CA GLU A 120 4.38 14.94 2.12
C GLU A 120 4.77 13.84 1.13
N TYR A 121 3.82 13.29 0.37
CA TYR A 121 4.12 12.28 -0.65
C TYR A 121 5.01 12.86 -1.74
N THR A 122 4.67 14.07 -2.20
CA THR A 122 5.39 14.76 -3.28
C THR A 122 6.82 15.09 -2.86
N GLU A 123 7.04 15.58 -1.64
CA GLU A 123 8.37 15.87 -1.10
C GLU A 123 9.20 14.61 -0.85
N ALA A 124 8.56 13.50 -0.44
CA ALA A 124 9.27 12.27 -0.10
C ALA A 124 9.65 11.41 -1.32
N PHE A 125 8.75 11.29 -2.30
CA PHE A 125 8.88 10.36 -3.42
C PHE A 125 8.72 11.03 -4.79
N GLY A 126 7.94 12.10 -4.87
CA GLY A 126 7.53 12.71 -6.14
C GLY A 126 6.72 11.74 -7.00
N ASP A 127 6.78 11.91 -8.31
CA ASP A 127 5.90 11.20 -9.25
C ASP A 127 6.50 9.89 -9.77
N ASN A 128 7.82 9.77 -9.73
CA ASN A 128 8.59 8.73 -10.43
C ASN A 128 9.31 7.74 -9.51
N THR A 129 9.13 7.84 -8.20
CA THR A 129 9.78 6.96 -7.21
C THR A 129 8.78 6.02 -6.57
N VAL A 130 9.09 4.73 -6.50
CA VAL A 130 8.28 3.77 -5.74
C VAL A 130 8.41 4.06 -4.24
N PRO A 131 7.30 4.16 -3.48
CA PRO A 131 7.37 4.37 -2.04
C PRO A 131 8.20 3.30 -1.33
N TYR A 132 8.89 3.73 -0.29
CA TYR A 132 9.71 2.83 0.54
C TYR A 132 9.67 3.29 2.00
N GLN A 133 9.96 2.36 2.92
CA GLN A 133 10.03 2.67 4.35
C GLN A 133 11.16 3.68 4.63
N ARG A 134 10.78 4.88 5.12
CA ARG A 134 11.70 6.03 5.30
C ARG A 134 12.70 5.83 6.45
N LYS A 135 12.31 5.11 7.52
CA LYS A 135 13.14 4.88 8.73
C LYS A 135 13.35 3.39 9.05
N ARG A 136 13.96 2.64 8.14
CA ARG A 136 14.15 1.18 8.28
C ARG A 136 15.16 0.74 9.36
N LEU A 137 16.10 1.59 9.76
CA LEU A 137 17.15 1.23 10.72
C LEU A 137 16.65 1.18 12.18
N VAL A 138 15.55 1.85 12.48
CA VAL A 138 14.98 1.93 13.84
C VAL A 138 13.78 1.00 13.98
N ASP A 139 12.98 0.87 12.91
CA ASP A 139 11.71 0.16 12.95
C ASP A 139 11.75 -1.20 12.26
N ARG A 140 10.90 -2.11 12.75
CA ARG A 140 10.66 -3.40 12.10
C ARG A 140 10.09 -3.19 10.68
N PRO A 141 10.31 -4.13 9.74
CA PRO A 141 9.70 -4.08 8.42
C PRO A 141 8.18 -3.98 8.51
N HIS A 142 7.58 -2.99 7.86
CA HIS A 142 6.14 -2.74 7.99
C HIS A 142 5.26 -3.95 7.66
N ASN A 143 5.63 -4.75 6.66
CA ASN A 143 4.88 -5.96 6.28
C ASN A 143 4.79 -7.02 7.40
N LEU A 144 5.73 -7.04 8.35
CA LEU A 144 5.68 -7.94 9.52
C LEU A 144 4.82 -7.36 10.64
N VAL A 145 4.73 -6.03 10.72
CA VAL A 145 3.99 -5.31 11.76
C VAL A 145 2.51 -5.16 11.39
N THR A 146 2.20 -5.11 10.10
CA THR A 146 0.83 -5.01 9.58
C THR A 146 0.50 -6.22 8.71
N PRO A 147 0.19 -7.39 9.33
CA PRO A 147 -0.35 -8.53 8.60
C PRO A 147 -1.69 -8.17 7.96
N ARG A 148 -2.14 -9.01 7.02
CA ARG A 148 -3.33 -8.78 6.19
C ARG A 148 -4.56 -8.34 6.99
N TYR A 149 -4.80 -8.96 8.13
CA TYR A 149 -5.88 -8.62 9.06
C TYR A 149 -5.37 -8.70 10.51
N GLY A 150 -6.04 -7.99 11.41
CA GLY A 150 -5.71 -7.96 12.84
C GLY A 150 -6.40 -9.08 13.62
N GLU A 151 -6.15 -9.12 14.94
CA GLU A 151 -6.79 -10.05 15.88
C GLU A 151 -8.32 -9.88 15.89
N ASP A 152 -8.79 -8.64 15.73
CA ASP A 152 -10.20 -8.26 15.65
C ASP A 152 -10.96 -8.99 14.53
N PHE A 153 -10.32 -9.19 13.38
CA PHE A 153 -10.92 -9.91 12.26
C PHE A 153 -10.70 -11.43 12.34
N GLN A 154 -9.67 -11.91 13.04
CA GLN A 154 -9.37 -13.35 13.18
C GLN A 154 -10.50 -14.10 13.87
N GLU A 155 -11.08 -13.51 14.92
CA GLU A 155 -12.22 -14.06 15.65
C GLU A 155 -13.45 -14.17 14.74
N SER A 156 -13.76 -13.11 14.01
CA SER A 156 -14.90 -13.05 13.08
C SER A 156 -14.73 -14.01 11.90
N ALA A 157 -13.49 -14.23 11.44
CA ALA A 157 -13.17 -15.15 10.36
C ALA A 157 -13.16 -16.63 10.81
N GLY A 158 -13.37 -16.92 12.10
CA GLY A 158 -13.42 -18.27 12.65
C GLY A 158 -12.09 -19.04 12.62
N THR A 159 -10.98 -18.35 12.34
CA THR A 159 -9.65 -18.97 12.18
C THR A 159 -9.07 -19.47 13.51
N VAL A 160 -9.52 -18.89 14.62
CA VAL A 160 -9.07 -19.19 15.98
C VAL A 160 -9.78 -20.41 16.62
N THR A 161 -10.81 -20.96 15.97
CA THR A 161 -11.61 -22.06 16.55
C THR A 161 -10.85 -23.38 16.69
N THR A 162 -9.77 -23.57 15.93
CA THR A 162 -8.88 -24.74 15.94
C THR A 162 -7.43 -24.37 16.27
N ASP A 163 -7.20 -23.21 16.91
CA ASP A 163 -5.85 -22.78 17.27
C ASP A 163 -5.27 -23.67 18.38
N TRP A 164 -4.00 -24.08 18.22
CA TRP A 164 -3.29 -24.99 19.11
C TRP A 164 -3.02 -24.42 20.51
N ARG A 165 -3.30 -23.12 20.70
CA ARG A 165 -3.19 -22.41 21.98
C ARG A 165 -4.35 -22.68 22.93
N PHE A 166 -5.34 -23.47 22.51
CA PHE A 166 -6.45 -23.96 23.32
C PHE A 166 -6.47 -25.48 23.38
#